data_AF-A0A521U9U5-F1
#
_entry.id   AF-A0A521U9U5-F1
#
_cell.length_a   1.000
_cell.length_b   1.000
_cell.length_c   1.000
_cell.angle_alpha   90.00
_cell.angle_beta   90.00
_cell.angle_gamma   90.00
#
_symmetry.space_group_name_H-M   'P 1'
#
loop_
_entity.id
_entity.type
_entity.pdbx_description
1 polymer ?
#
loop_
_entity_poly.entity_id
_entity_poly.type
_entity_poly.pdbx_seq_one_letter_code
_entity_poly.pdbx_strand_id
1 'polypeptide(L)'
;ITTPAIVGQRALEQFVPGGDKDPRLYKDAKGAMMIIGPDLPSGVKVTGLQRAQVEVFRGALRPFTTTVNQELSDVLDSKIRIFTIFPGSITGVEPNNERIVQALNFLVSDNAASSSEVTFCVDESR
;
A
#
# COMPACT_ATOMS: atom_id res chain seq x y z
N ILE A 1 -15.05 -7.50 -1.74
CA ILE A 1 -14.46 -6.20 -2.17
C ILE A 1 -13.21 -6.52 -2.97
N THR A 2 -13.22 -6.31 -4.30
CA THR A 2 -12.09 -6.58 -5.20
C THR A 2 -11.43 -5.30 -5.73
N THR A 3 -11.94 -4.14 -5.32
CA THR A 3 -11.53 -2.81 -5.83
C THR A 3 -10.01 -2.55 -5.77
N PRO A 4 -9.28 -2.86 -4.68
CA PRO A 4 -7.84 -2.64 -4.63
C PRO A 4 -7.06 -3.44 -5.68
N ALA A 5 -7.47 -4.69 -5.94
CA ALA A 5 -6.82 -5.53 -6.95
C ALA A 5 -7.05 -4.99 -8.37
N ILE A 6 -8.28 -4.57 -8.69
CA ILE A 6 -8.62 -4.01 -10.00
C ILE A 6 -7.90 -2.67 -10.24
N VAL A 7 -7.91 -1.80 -9.24
CA VAL A 7 -7.22 -0.49 -9.33
C VAL A 7 -5.71 -0.68 -9.36
N GLY A 8 -5.17 -1.58 -8.54
CA GLY A 8 -3.76 -1.97 -8.54
C GLY A 8 -3.30 -2.47 -9.90
N GLN A 9 -4.01 -3.42 -10.49
CA GLN A 9 -3.70 -3.94 -11.82
C GLN A 9 -3.72 -2.83 -12.89
N ARG A 10 -4.72 -1.95 -12.88
CA ARG A 10 -4.81 -0.84 -13.84
C ARG A 10 -3.67 0.17 -13.68
N ALA A 11 -3.18 0.37 -12.46
CA ALA A 11 -2.00 1.20 -12.24
C ALA A 11 -0.71 0.49 -12.70
N LEU A 12 -0.60 -0.83 -12.49
CA LEU A 12 0.50 -1.64 -13.01
C LEU A 12 0.59 -1.59 -14.53
N GLU A 13 -0.55 -1.56 -15.22
CA GLU A 13 -0.64 -1.38 -16.67
C GLU A 13 -0.02 -0.05 -17.16
N GLN A 14 0.03 1.00 -16.32
CA GLN A 14 0.73 2.24 -16.65
C GLN A 14 2.25 2.10 -16.59
N PHE A 15 2.76 1.22 -15.72
CA PHE A 15 4.19 0.91 -15.64
C PHE A 15 4.60 -0.11 -16.71
N VAL A 16 3.73 -1.07 -17.01
CA VAL A 16 3.99 -2.19 -17.93
C VAL A 16 2.77 -2.41 -18.84
N PRO A 17 2.61 -1.62 -19.92
CA PRO A 17 1.51 -1.80 -20.86
C PRO A 17 1.54 -3.19 -21.51
N GLY A 18 0.41 -3.90 -21.49
CA GLY A 18 0.24 -5.26 -21.97
C GLY A 18 0.76 -6.34 -21.02
N GLY A 19 1.22 -5.97 -19.83
CA GLY A 19 1.77 -6.90 -18.85
C GLY A 19 0.75 -7.92 -18.33
N ASP A 20 -0.54 -7.57 -18.36
CA ASP A 20 -1.63 -8.49 -18.04
C ASP A 20 -1.74 -9.68 -19.01
N LYS A 21 -1.32 -9.49 -20.27
CA LYS A 21 -1.32 -10.51 -21.32
C LYS A 21 0.05 -11.18 -21.49
N ASP A 22 1.13 -10.44 -21.31
CA ASP A 22 2.49 -10.97 -21.36
C ASP A 22 3.28 -10.62 -20.09
N PRO A 23 3.30 -11.51 -19.09
CA PRO A 23 3.98 -11.28 -17.81
C PRO A 23 5.49 -11.03 -17.94
N ARG A 24 6.12 -11.44 -19.05
CA ARG A 24 7.57 -11.24 -19.26
C ARG A 24 7.93 -9.76 -19.40
N LEU A 25 6.97 -8.91 -19.73
CA LEU A 25 7.16 -7.47 -19.82
C LEU A 25 7.45 -6.82 -18.45
N TYR A 26 7.15 -7.50 -17.35
CA TYR A 26 7.46 -7.01 -16.00
C TYR A 26 8.94 -7.10 -15.64
N LYS A 27 9.70 -7.94 -16.34
CA LYS A 27 11.12 -8.13 -16.05
C LYS A 27 11.86 -6.80 -16.14
N ASP A 28 12.64 -6.51 -15.11
CA ASP A 28 13.42 -5.27 -14.95
C ASP A 28 12.61 -3.96 -14.94
N ALA A 29 11.27 -4.01 -15.05
CA ALA A 29 10.42 -2.83 -14.98
C ALA A 29 10.55 -2.15 -13.61
N LYS A 30 10.58 -0.83 -13.59
CA LYS A 30 10.80 -0.02 -12.37
C LYS A 30 9.60 0.85 -12.10
N GLY A 31 9.25 0.98 -10.83
CA GLY A 31 8.17 1.85 -10.40
C GLY A 31 7.91 1.73 -8.91
N ALA A 32 7.22 2.71 -8.37
CA ALA A 32 6.70 2.66 -7.01
C ALA A 32 5.21 2.99 -7.06
N MET A 33 4.41 2.19 -6.37
CA MET A 33 2.98 2.42 -6.20
C MET A 33 2.69 2.53 -4.71
N MET A 34 1.81 3.46 -4.33
CA MET A 34 1.29 3.54 -2.97
C MET A 34 -0.22 3.41 -2.93
N ILE A 35 -0.67 2.56 -2.02
CA ILE A 35 -2.06 2.45 -1.60
C ILE A 35 -2.19 3.20 -0.29
N ILE A 36 -3.05 4.22 -0.28
CA ILE A 36 -3.47 4.89 0.95
C ILE A 36 -4.69 4.13 1.46
N GLY A 37 -4.51 3.36 2.52
CA GLY A 37 -5.59 2.64 3.18
C GLY A 37 -6.51 3.58 3.97
N PRO A 38 -7.65 3.08 4.46
CA PRO A 38 -8.60 3.90 5.20
C PRO A 38 -8.02 4.35 6.53
N ASP A 39 -8.33 5.59 6.89
CA ASP A 39 -8.02 6.18 8.18
C ASP A 39 -8.73 5.40 9.29
N LEU A 40 -8.05 5.23 10.43
CA LEU A 40 -8.74 4.79 11.64
C LEU A 40 -9.76 5.88 12.05
N PRO A 41 -11.04 5.53 12.22
CA PRO A 41 -12.04 6.52 12.59
C PRO A 41 -11.75 7.09 13.97
N SER A 42 -11.78 8.42 14.07
CA SER A 42 -11.52 9.22 15.27
C SER A 42 -12.76 10.03 15.68
N GLY A 43 -12.77 10.53 16.92
CA GLY A 43 -13.83 11.40 17.45
C GLY A 43 -14.93 10.70 18.26
N VAL A 44 -15.85 11.50 18.78
CA VAL A 44 -16.80 11.10 19.85
C VAL A 44 -17.92 10.15 19.37
N LYS A 45 -18.13 10.02 18.05
CA LYS A 45 -19.25 9.29 17.45
C LYS A 45 -18.82 8.12 16.56
N VAL A 46 -17.75 7.41 16.93
CA VAL A 46 -17.30 6.22 16.20
C VAL A 46 -17.94 4.97 16.79
N THR A 47 -18.67 4.22 15.96
CA THR A 47 -19.24 2.93 16.39
C THR A 47 -18.19 1.82 16.35
N GLY A 48 -18.32 0.82 17.23
CA GLY A 48 -17.44 -0.36 17.19
C GLY A 48 -17.49 -1.11 15.86
N LEU A 49 -18.64 -1.12 15.19
CA LEU A 49 -18.81 -1.72 13.87
C LEU A 49 -17.99 -1.00 12.79
N GLN A 50 -18.01 0.34 12.77
CA GLN A 50 -17.21 1.12 11.82
C GLN A 50 -15.71 0.90 12.02
N ARG A 51 -15.25 0.92 13.28
CA ARG A 51 -13.85 0.62 13.61
C ARG A 51 -13.46 -0.79 13.15
N ALA A 52 -14.28 -1.79 13.45
CA ALA A 52 -14.04 -3.17 13.04
C ALA A 52 -13.99 -3.33 11.51
N GLN A 53 -14.88 -2.66 10.75
CA GLN A 53 -14.84 -2.69 9.29
C GLN A 53 -13.54 -2.12 8.72
N VAL A 54 -13.08 -0.99 9.25
CA VAL A 54 -11.81 -0.37 8.85
C VAL A 54 -10.63 -1.27 9.21
N GLU A 55 -10.62 -1.85 10.40
CA GLU A 55 -9.55 -2.76 10.84
C GLU A 55 -9.50 -4.03 10.00
N VAL A 56 -10.65 -4.62 9.64
CA VAL A 56 -10.72 -5.77 8.73
C VAL A 56 -10.14 -5.40 7.37
N PHE A 57 -10.45 -4.22 6.84
CA PHE A 57 -9.93 -3.79 5.55
C PHE A 57 -8.42 -3.51 5.60
N ARG A 58 -7.94 -2.81 6.63
CA ARG A 58 -6.49 -2.62 6.90
C ARG A 58 -5.78 -3.96 7.03
N GLY A 59 -6.40 -4.91 7.74
CA GLY A 59 -5.92 -6.28 7.91
C GLY A 59 -5.80 -7.03 6.59
N ALA A 60 -6.74 -6.85 5.66
CA ALA A 60 -6.71 -7.49 4.33
C ALA A 60 -5.69 -6.86 3.37
N LEU A 61 -5.43 -5.55 3.47
CA LEU A 61 -4.45 -4.86 2.61
C LEU A 61 -2.99 -5.25 2.91
N ARG A 62 -2.69 -5.66 4.16
CA ARG A 62 -1.35 -6.14 4.57
C ARG A 62 -0.89 -7.35 3.74
N PRO A 63 -1.59 -8.51 3.77
CA PRO A 63 -1.20 -9.66 2.97
C PRO A 63 -1.29 -9.38 1.47
N PHE A 64 -2.27 -8.58 1.02
CA PHE A 64 -2.35 -8.17 -0.38
C PHE A 64 -1.04 -7.50 -0.86
N THR A 65 -0.55 -6.51 -0.10
CA THR A 65 0.68 -5.78 -0.45
C THR A 65 1.89 -6.71 -0.47
N THR A 66 2.02 -7.58 0.53
CA THR A 66 3.13 -8.54 0.61
C THR A 66 3.11 -9.51 -0.55
N THR A 67 1.96 -10.13 -0.85
CA THR A 67 1.84 -11.11 -1.94
C THR A 67 2.10 -10.47 -3.29
N VAL A 68 1.58 -9.27 -3.57
CA VAL A 68 1.85 -8.63 -4.86
C VAL A 68 3.32 -8.26 -5.02
N ASN A 69 4.01 -7.80 -3.96
CA ASN A 69 5.45 -7.57 -4.04
C ASN A 69 6.25 -8.86 -4.25
N GLN A 70 5.84 -9.96 -3.64
CA GLN A 70 6.47 -11.28 -3.85
C GLN A 70 6.32 -11.74 -5.29
N GLU A 71 5.11 -11.65 -5.86
CA GLU A 71 4.88 -11.99 -7.27
C GLU A 71 5.71 -11.09 -8.21
N LEU A 72 5.73 -9.78 -7.96
CA LEU A 72 6.52 -8.84 -8.77
C LEU A 72 8.02 -9.13 -8.69
N SER A 73 8.56 -9.35 -7.49
CA SER A 73 9.99 -9.57 -7.27
C SER A 73 10.42 -10.98 -7.68
N ASP A 74 9.81 -11.99 -7.06
CA ASP A 74 10.37 -13.35 -7.04
C ASP A 74 9.91 -14.17 -8.26
N VAL A 75 8.74 -13.84 -8.82
CA VAL A 75 8.18 -14.55 -9.98
C VAL A 75 8.43 -13.79 -11.28
N LEU A 76 8.24 -12.47 -11.28
CA LEU A 76 8.32 -11.65 -12.49
C LEU A 76 9.67 -10.92 -12.69
N ASP A 77 10.59 -11.01 -11.74
CA ASP A 77 11.90 -10.33 -11.77
C ASP A 77 11.75 -8.81 -12.01
N SER A 78 10.70 -8.23 -11.44
CA SER A 78 10.35 -6.82 -11.54
C SER A 78 10.95 -6.02 -10.40
N LYS A 79 11.31 -4.77 -10.68
CA LYS A 79 11.79 -3.77 -9.70
C LYS A 79 10.67 -2.81 -9.30
N ILE A 80 9.42 -3.12 -9.64
CA ILE A 80 8.25 -2.39 -9.17
C ILE A 80 8.00 -2.75 -7.70
N ARG A 81 7.78 -1.74 -6.87
CA ARG A 81 7.45 -1.90 -5.45
C ARG A 81 6.09 -1.30 -5.14
N ILE A 82 5.27 -2.03 -4.40
CA ILE A 82 3.98 -1.54 -3.91
C ILE A 82 4.06 -1.35 -2.41
N PHE A 83 3.58 -0.21 -1.93
CA PHE A 83 3.54 0.11 -0.52
C PHE A 83 2.12 0.41 -0.10
N THR A 84 1.79 0.09 1.15
CA THR A 84 0.53 0.48 1.75
C THR A 84 0.80 1.33 2.97
N ILE A 85 0.14 2.48 3.06
CA ILE A 85 0.16 3.31 4.26
C ILE A 85 -1.22 3.29 4.92
N PHE A 86 -1.21 3.33 6.25
CA PHE A 86 -2.42 3.43 7.04
C PHE A 86 -2.32 4.66 7.95
N PRO A 87 -3.09 5.71 7.65
CA PRO A 87 -3.19 6.87 8.52
C PRO A 87 -4.11 6.60 9.73
N GLY A 88 -3.95 7.44 10.75
CA GLY A 88 -4.63 7.33 12.04
C GLY A 88 -4.06 6.24 12.94
N SER A 89 -4.20 6.46 14.25
CA SER A 89 -3.71 5.55 15.30
C SER A 89 -4.86 4.82 16.01
N ILE A 90 -4.58 3.62 16.54
CA ILE A 90 -5.47 2.89 17.44
C ILE A 90 -5.88 3.71 18.67
N THR A 91 -5.03 4.68 19.07
CA THR A 91 -5.26 5.60 20.18
C THR A 91 -6.32 6.67 19.87
N GLY A 92 -6.81 6.75 18.63
CA GLY A 92 -7.83 7.71 18.21
C GLY A 92 -7.29 9.09 17.84
N VAL A 93 -5.96 9.21 17.68
CA VAL A 93 -5.31 10.40 17.13
C VAL A 93 -5.71 10.58 15.67
N GLU A 94 -6.04 11.81 15.29
CA GLU A 94 -6.37 12.13 13.90
C GLU A 94 -5.18 11.91 12.96
N PRO A 95 -5.43 11.48 11.71
CA PRO A 95 -4.40 11.34 10.69
C PRO A 95 -3.57 12.62 10.52
N ASN A 96 -2.24 12.49 10.47
CA ASN A 96 -1.36 13.61 10.18
C ASN A 96 -0.90 13.58 8.71
N ASN A 97 -1.41 14.53 7.92
CA ASN A 97 -1.06 14.67 6.50
C ASN A 97 0.46 14.85 6.26
N GLU A 98 1.20 15.47 7.18
CA GLU A 98 2.65 15.61 7.04
C GLU A 98 3.35 14.24 7.10
N ARG A 99 2.86 13.32 7.93
CA ARG A 99 3.41 11.96 8.01
C ARG A 99 3.09 11.13 6.77
N ILE A 100 1.92 11.36 6.15
CA ILE A 100 1.59 10.81 4.83
C ILE A 100 2.56 11.34 3.77
N VAL A 101 2.84 12.66 3.76
CA VAL A 101 3.80 13.28 2.82
C VAL A 101 5.21 12.73 3.05
N GLN A 102 5.64 12.52 4.29
CA GLN A 102 6.93 11.90 4.59
C GLN A 102 7.01 10.46 4.07
N ALA A 103 5.94 9.67 4.20
CA ALA A 103 5.87 8.35 3.62
C ALA A 103 5.94 8.40 2.08
N LEU A 104 5.32 9.41 1.46
CA LEU A 104 5.42 9.62 0.02
C LEU A 104 6.84 10.01 -0.42
N ASN A 105 7.52 10.85 0.35
CA ASN A 105 8.93 11.19 0.11
C ASN A 105 9.85 9.97 0.25
N PHE A 106 9.54 9.06 1.16
CA PHE A 106 10.28 7.79 1.26
C PHE A 106 10.16 6.97 -0.03
N LEU A 107 8.99 6.90 -0.65
CA LEU A 107 8.77 6.12 -1.88
C LEU A 107 9.60 6.57 -3.08
N VAL A 108 9.80 7.88 -3.19
CA VAL A 108 10.60 8.46 -4.27
C VAL A 108 12.10 8.43 -3.97
N SER A 109 12.48 7.96 -2.77
CA SER A 109 13.89 7.79 -2.41
C SER A 109 14.44 6.45 -2.92
N ASP A 110 15.75 6.40 -3.18
CA ASP A 110 16.45 5.18 -3.59
C ASP A 110 16.34 4.06 -2.53
N ASN A 111 16.08 4.40 -1.27
CA ASN A 111 15.94 3.46 -0.16
C ASN A 111 14.64 2.64 -0.23
N ALA A 112 13.60 3.13 -0.92
CA ALA A 112 12.35 2.38 -1.05
C ALA A 112 12.54 1.08 -1.84
N ALA A 113 13.42 1.08 -2.85
CA ALA A 113 13.64 -0.06 -3.73
C ALA A 113 14.15 -1.30 -2.99
N SER A 114 14.89 -1.12 -1.90
CA SER A 114 15.46 -2.20 -1.07
C SER A 114 14.70 -2.43 0.24
N SER A 115 13.61 -1.71 0.49
CA SER A 115 12.87 -1.79 1.75
C SER A 115 12.19 -3.15 1.91
N SER A 116 12.52 -3.87 2.98
CA SER A 116 11.80 -5.08 3.40
C SER A 116 10.42 -4.75 3.98
N GLU A 117 10.26 -3.54 4.53
CA GLU A 117 8.98 -3.05 5.01
C GLU A 117 8.20 -2.39 3.86
N VAL A 118 7.01 -2.92 3.60
CA VAL A 118 6.10 -2.44 2.54
C VAL A 118 4.78 -1.91 3.09
N THR A 119 4.60 -1.93 4.41
CA THR A 119 3.38 -1.42 5.06
C THR A 119 3.74 -0.53 6.22
N PHE A 120 3.19 0.69 6.24
CA PHE A 120 3.49 1.69 7.27
C PHE A 120 2.20 2.16 7.96
N CYS A 121 2.14 2.04 9.28
CA CYS A 121 1.12 2.72 10.08
C CYS A 121 1.70 4.07 10.51
N VAL A 122 1.49 5.11 9.70
CA VAL A 122 2.26 6.36 9.77
C VAL A 122 2.00 7.17 11.04
N ASP A 123 0.86 6.95 11.69
CA ASP A 123 0.45 7.68 12.88
C ASP A 123 0.65 6.91 14.19
N GLU A 124 1.08 5.65 14.12
CA GLU A 124 1.35 4.85 15.32
C GLU A 124 2.72 5.21 15.92
N SER A 125 2.75 5.37 17.25
CA SER A 125 4.02 5.43 17.99
C SER A 125 4.67 4.04 17.93
N ARG A 126 5.83 3.94 17.29
CA ARG A 126 6.68 2.74 17.29
C ARG A 126 7.56 2.68 18.54
#